data_AF-A0A7L0UEC0-F1
#
_entry.id   AF-A0A7L0UEC0-F1
#
_cell.length_a   1.000
_cell.length_b   1.000
_cell.length_c   1.000
_cell.angle_alpha   90.00
_cell.angle_beta   90.00
_cell.angle_gamma   90.00
#
_symmetry.space_group_name_H-M   'P 1'
#
loop_
_entity.id
_entity.type
_entity.pdbx_description
1 polymer ?
#
loop_
_entity_poly.entity_id
_entity_poly.type
_entity_poly.pdbx_seq_one_letter_code
_entity_poly.pdbx_strand_id
1 'polypeptide(L)'
;GLVIDGRTLAYALEPTLEDKFIALAKRCRSVLCCRSTPLQKSMVVKLVRDKLKAMTLAIGDGANDVSMIQVADVGVGISGQEGMQAVMASDFAIPRFRHLEKLLLVHGHWCYSRLANMVLYFFYKNAMFVALLFWYQFYCGFSGSSMVDQWYLIFFNLLFSSLPQLITGVLDKDVPAEVLIAVPQLYKSGQ
;
A
#
# COMPACT_ATOMS: atom_id res chain seq x y z
N GLY A 1 3.39 26.38 8.21
CA GLY A 1 2.16 25.66 7.82
C GLY A 1 1.43 26.50 6.80
N LEU A 2 0.63 25.87 5.96
CA LEU A 2 -0.22 26.52 4.95
C LEU A 2 -1.68 26.39 5.38
N VAL A 3 -2.44 27.49 5.36
CA VAL A 3 -3.89 27.47 5.58
C VAL A 3 -4.54 28.04 4.33
N ILE A 4 -5.52 27.32 3.77
CA ILE A 4 -6.23 27.71 2.55
C ILE A 4 -7.72 27.45 2.72
N ASP A 5 -8.55 28.42 2.36
CA ASP A 5 -10.01 28.26 2.38
C ASP A 5 -10.51 27.66 1.05
N GLY A 6 -11.73 27.11 1.06
CA GLY A 6 -12.31 26.46 -0.11
C GLY A 6 -12.40 27.34 -1.36
N ARG A 7 -12.56 28.66 -1.24
CA ARG A 7 -12.61 29.55 -2.41
C ARG A 7 -11.23 29.70 -3.03
N THR A 8 -10.21 30.00 -2.24
CA THR A 8 -8.82 30.07 -2.73
C THR A 8 -8.30 28.72 -3.19
N LEU A 9 -8.76 27.62 -2.57
CA LEU A 9 -8.41 26.27 -2.99
C LEU A 9 -8.93 25.96 -4.40
N ALA A 10 -10.11 26.47 -4.79
CA ALA A 10 -10.62 26.28 -6.15
C ALA A 10 -9.66 26.86 -7.20
N TYR A 11 -9.17 28.08 -6.98
CA TYR A 11 -8.18 28.72 -7.86
C TYR A 11 -6.83 27.99 -7.83
N ALA A 12 -6.40 27.53 -6.65
CA ALA A 12 -5.14 26.81 -6.50
C ALA A 12 -5.13 25.43 -7.19
N LEU A 13 -6.30 24.84 -7.41
CA LEU A 13 -6.49 23.56 -8.11
C LEU A 13 -6.69 23.74 -9.62
N GLU A 14 -6.65 24.96 -10.17
CA GLU A 14 -6.68 25.15 -11.61
C GLU A 14 -5.38 24.61 -12.25
N PRO A 15 -5.44 24.07 -13.49
CA PRO A 15 -4.28 23.47 -14.16
C PRO A 15 -3.07 24.41 -14.31
N THR A 16 -3.31 25.72 -14.30
CA THR A 16 -2.26 26.76 -14.41
C THR A 16 -1.51 27.00 -13.09
N LEU A 17 -2.12 26.65 -11.94
CA LEU A 17 -1.62 26.95 -10.60
C LEU A 17 -1.35 25.70 -9.75
N GLU A 18 -1.91 24.55 -10.12
CA GLU A 18 -1.82 23.31 -9.35
C GLU A 18 -0.36 22.88 -9.06
N ASP A 19 0.55 23.07 -10.01
CA ASP A 19 1.97 22.73 -9.85
C ASP A 19 2.65 23.65 -8.83
N LYS A 20 2.31 24.93 -8.83
CA LYS A 20 2.82 25.91 -7.85
C LYS A 20 2.27 25.63 -6.46
N PHE A 21 0.99 25.28 -6.37
CA PHE A 21 0.34 24.90 -5.12
C PHE A 21 1.02 23.67 -4.51
N ILE A 22 1.25 22.61 -5.28
CA ILE A 22 1.94 21.40 -4.81
C ILE A 22 3.38 21.70 -4.39
N ALA A 23 4.11 22.50 -5.17
CA ALA A 23 5.47 22.89 -4.81
C ALA A 23 5.53 23.65 -3.47
N LEU A 24 4.56 24.52 -3.19
CA LEU A 24 4.44 25.21 -1.91
C LEU A 24 4.03 24.26 -0.78
N ALA A 25 3.02 23.43 -1.01
CA ALA A 25 2.51 22.46 -0.04
C ALA A 25 3.61 21.48 0.41
N LYS A 26 4.45 21.00 -0.52
CA LYS A 26 5.57 20.09 -0.23
C LYS A 26 6.63 20.70 0.69
N ARG A 27 6.82 22.03 0.67
CA ARG A 27 7.74 22.74 1.56
C ARG A 27 7.15 23.02 2.94
N CYS A 28 5.83 22.86 3.10
CA CYS A 28 5.14 23.12 4.34
C CYS A 28 5.13 21.87 5.23
N ARG A 29 5.47 22.03 6.51
CA ARG A 29 5.34 20.94 7.50
C ARG A 29 3.89 20.49 7.74
N SER A 30 2.93 21.38 7.50
CA SER A 30 1.49 21.11 7.65
C SER A 30 0.69 21.95 6.68
N VAL A 31 -0.42 21.41 6.19
CA VAL A 31 -1.38 22.06 5.30
C VAL A 31 -2.79 21.85 5.85
N LEU A 32 -3.57 22.92 5.96
CA LEU A 32 -4.94 22.91 6.46
C LEU A 32 -5.87 23.51 5.40
N CYS A 33 -6.79 22.70 4.88
CA CYS A 33 -7.85 23.13 3.98
C CYS A 33 -9.13 23.36 4.79
N CYS A 34 -9.62 24.60 4.83
CA CYS A 34 -10.81 24.98 5.58
C CYS A 34 -12.01 25.21 4.65
N ARG A 35 -13.22 24.83 5.07
CA ARG A 35 -14.46 25.04 4.29
C ARG A 35 -14.40 24.47 2.87
N SER A 36 -13.67 23.36 2.67
CA SER A 36 -13.56 22.67 1.40
C SER A 36 -14.79 21.79 1.14
N THR A 37 -15.28 21.79 -0.10
CA THR A 37 -16.36 20.88 -0.51
C THR A 37 -15.88 19.42 -0.62
N PRO A 38 -16.77 18.41 -0.57
CA PRO A 38 -16.39 17.01 -0.77
C PRO A 38 -15.58 16.75 -2.06
N LEU A 39 -15.93 17.47 -3.13
CA LEU A 39 -15.24 17.38 -4.42
C LEU A 39 -13.85 18.03 -4.37
N GLN A 40 -13.69 19.13 -3.63
CA GLN A 40 -12.36 19.73 -3.44
C GLN A 40 -11.43 18.84 -2.63
N LYS A 41 -11.93 18.14 -1.61
CA LYS A 41 -11.14 17.18 -0.84
C LYS A 41 -10.55 16.09 -1.74
N SER A 42 -11.38 15.49 -2.60
CA SER A 42 -10.92 14.44 -3.52
C SER A 42 -9.97 14.97 -4.61
N MET A 43 -10.19 16.19 -5.11
CA MET A 43 -9.25 16.84 -6.05
C MET A 43 -7.87 17.05 -5.43
N VAL A 44 -7.78 17.45 -4.16
CA VAL A 44 -6.49 17.59 -3.46
C VAL A 44 -5.78 16.25 -3.34
N VAL A 45 -6.48 15.19 -2.93
CA VAL A 45 -5.90 13.84 -2.83
C VAL A 45 -5.39 13.37 -4.20
N LYS A 46 -6.21 13.52 -5.25
CA LYS A 46 -5.83 13.17 -6.61
C LYS A 46 -4.58 13.93 -7.07
N LEU A 47 -4.54 15.24 -6.84
CA LEU A 47 -3.40 16.08 -7.24
C LEU A 47 -2.11 15.65 -6.53
N VAL A 48 -2.18 15.37 -5.23
CA VAL A 48 -1.03 14.87 -4.44
C VAL A 48 -0.55 13.53 -4.97
N ARG A 49 -1.46 12.58 -5.17
CA ARG A 49 -1.13 11.24 -5.70
C ARG A 49 -0.48 11.33 -7.08
N ASP A 50 -1.12 12.05 -8.00
CA ASP A 50 -0.72 12.06 -9.40
C ASP A 50 0.59 12.88 -9.62
N LYS A 51 0.78 14.00 -8.90
CA LYS A 51 1.96 14.87 -9.05
C LYS A 51 3.17 14.42 -8.22
N LEU A 52 2.95 13.89 -7.01
CA LEU A 52 4.05 13.45 -6.15
C LEU A 52 4.38 11.97 -6.31
N LYS A 53 3.54 11.18 -7.00
CA LYS A 53 3.68 9.72 -7.13
C LYS A 53 3.90 9.03 -5.79
N ALA A 54 3.23 9.54 -4.77
CA ALA A 54 3.30 9.04 -3.40
C ALA A 54 2.01 8.29 -3.06
N MET A 55 2.13 7.28 -2.20
CA MET A 55 0.95 6.58 -1.66
C MET A 55 0.15 7.54 -0.77
N THR A 56 -1.14 7.62 -1.03
CA THR A 56 -2.08 8.49 -0.31
C THR A 56 -3.02 7.67 0.54
N LEU A 57 -3.27 8.16 1.76
CA LEU A 57 -4.24 7.60 2.68
C LEU A 57 -5.25 8.69 3.05
N ALA A 58 -6.54 8.37 2.92
CA ALA A 58 -7.65 9.24 3.30
C ALA A 58 -8.46 8.63 4.44
N ILE A 59 -8.86 9.47 5.39
CA ILE A 59 -9.63 9.08 6.57
C ILE A 59 -10.86 9.95 6.66
N GLY A 60 -12.01 9.36 6.94
CA GLY A 60 -13.26 10.09 7.15
C GLY A 60 -14.29 9.28 7.93
N ASP A 61 -15.29 9.97 8.46
CA ASP A 61 -16.39 9.42 9.24
C ASP A 61 -17.76 9.64 8.58
N GLY A 62 -17.87 10.65 7.71
CA GLY A 62 -19.14 11.05 7.10
C GLY A 62 -19.22 10.90 5.57
N ALA A 63 -20.43 11.15 5.06
CA ALA A 63 -20.76 11.19 3.63
C ALA A 63 -19.84 12.12 2.82
N ASN A 64 -19.41 13.23 3.44
CA ASN A 64 -18.60 14.27 2.82
C ASN A 64 -17.16 13.83 2.52
N ASP A 65 -16.73 12.70 3.08
CA ASP A 65 -15.38 12.17 2.90
C ASP A 65 -15.35 10.95 1.96
N VAL A 66 -16.51 10.42 1.54
CA VAL A 66 -16.61 9.26 0.65
C VAL A 66 -15.83 9.47 -0.65
N SER A 67 -15.99 10.63 -1.30
CA SER A 67 -15.27 10.95 -2.53
C SER A 67 -13.76 11.07 -2.33
N MET A 68 -13.33 11.52 -1.15
CA MET A 68 -11.91 11.63 -0.80
C MET A 68 -11.32 10.25 -0.52
N ILE A 69 -12.04 9.41 0.23
CA ILE A 69 -11.68 8.03 0.58
C ILE A 69 -11.50 7.18 -0.69
N GLN A 70 -12.46 7.23 -1.61
CA GLN A 70 -12.44 6.43 -2.85
C GLN A 70 -11.33 6.85 -3.84
N VAL A 71 -10.83 8.07 -3.73
CA VAL A 71 -9.78 8.59 -4.60
C VAL A 71 -8.38 8.29 -4.05
N ALA A 72 -8.23 8.09 -2.74
CA ALA A 72 -6.95 7.72 -2.15
C ALA A 72 -6.54 6.27 -2.51
N ASP A 73 -5.26 5.95 -2.34
CA ASP A 73 -4.78 4.57 -2.54
C ASP A 73 -5.20 3.63 -1.40
N VAL A 74 -5.39 4.19 -0.20
CA VAL A 74 -5.94 3.50 0.96
C VAL A 74 -6.99 4.37 1.63
N GLY A 75 -8.22 3.87 1.70
CA GLY A 75 -9.35 4.51 2.37
C GLY A 75 -9.60 3.93 3.76
N VAL A 76 -9.70 4.78 4.78
CA VAL A 76 -10.02 4.36 6.16
C VAL A 76 -11.27 5.08 6.67
N GLY A 77 -12.32 4.31 6.95
CA GLY A 77 -13.57 4.80 7.53
C GLY A 77 -13.53 4.72 9.06
N ILE A 78 -13.93 5.80 9.74
CA ILE A 78 -14.16 5.77 11.19
C ILE A 78 -15.62 5.42 11.46
N SER A 79 -15.84 4.31 12.17
CA SER A 79 -17.18 3.90 12.59
C SER A 79 -17.70 4.81 13.72
N GLY A 80 -18.68 5.65 13.37
CA GLY A 80 -19.36 6.56 14.29
C GLY A 80 -20.88 6.39 14.29
N GLN A 81 -21.55 7.16 15.15
CA GLN A 81 -23.02 7.16 15.25
C GLN A 81 -23.70 7.98 14.14
N GLU A 82 -22.96 8.87 13.46
CA GLU A 82 -23.51 9.83 12.50
C GLU A 82 -23.71 9.27 11.08
N GLY A 83 -23.26 8.04 10.82
CA GLY A 83 -23.51 7.34 9.57
C GLY A 83 -22.48 6.28 9.24
N MET A 84 -22.88 5.27 8.45
CA MET A 84 -21.99 4.18 8.01
C MET A 84 -21.42 4.42 6.60
N GLN A 85 -21.72 5.55 5.96
CA GLN A 85 -21.38 5.77 4.55
C GLN A 85 -19.86 5.79 4.29
N ALA A 86 -19.08 6.49 5.12
CA ALA A 86 -17.63 6.49 4.99
C ALA A 86 -17.03 5.09 5.20
N VAL A 87 -17.56 4.34 6.17
CA VAL A 87 -17.14 2.97 6.48
C VAL A 87 -17.44 2.02 5.32
N MET A 88 -18.64 2.09 4.75
CA MET A 88 -19.03 1.25 3.62
C MET A 88 -18.25 1.53 2.33
N ALA A 89 -17.71 2.76 2.19
CA ALA A 89 -16.92 3.17 1.04
C ALA A 89 -15.40 3.05 1.26
N SER A 90 -14.95 2.59 2.44
CA SER A 90 -13.52 2.50 2.81
C SER A 90 -12.98 1.07 2.73
N ASP A 91 -11.67 0.94 2.53
CA ASP A 91 -10.98 -0.36 2.55
C ASP A 91 -10.86 -0.92 3.96
N PHE A 92 -10.64 -0.05 4.95
CA PHE A 92 -10.54 -0.41 6.36
C PHE A 92 -11.50 0.39 7.23
N ALA A 93 -12.17 -0.29 8.15
CA ALA A 93 -13.04 0.33 9.14
C ALA A 93 -12.38 0.30 10.53
N ILE A 94 -12.20 1.46 11.16
CA ILE A 94 -11.69 1.56 12.54
C ILE A 94 -12.71 2.27 13.45
N PRO A 95 -12.84 1.87 14.73
CA PRO A 95 -13.83 2.51 15.61
C PRO A 95 -13.40 3.89 16.12
N ARG A 96 -12.10 4.18 16.17
CA ARG A 96 -11.56 5.47 16.63
C ARG A 96 -10.21 5.74 15.97
N PHE A 97 -9.89 7.01 15.76
CA PHE A 97 -8.63 7.46 15.14
C PHE A 97 -7.36 6.87 15.78
N ARG A 98 -7.32 6.66 17.11
CA ARG A 98 -6.16 6.06 17.80
C ARG A 98 -5.72 4.69 17.25
N HIS A 99 -6.63 3.93 16.62
CA HIS A 99 -6.29 2.60 16.08
C HIS A 99 -5.57 2.69 14.73
N LEU A 100 -5.56 3.88 14.10
CA LEU A 100 -4.82 4.14 12.88
C LEU A 100 -3.32 3.92 13.07
N GLU A 101 -2.78 4.33 14.22
CA GLU A 101 -1.36 4.15 14.56
C GLU A 101 -0.96 2.67 14.47
N LYS A 102 -1.74 1.79 15.12
CA LYS A 102 -1.51 0.35 15.07
C LYS A 102 -1.75 -0.24 13.67
N LEU A 103 -2.78 0.24 12.96
CA LEU A 103 -3.08 -0.19 11.59
C LEU A 103 -1.89 0.07 10.66
N LEU A 104 -1.28 1.27 10.73
CA LEU A 104 -0.17 1.63 9.86
C LEU A 104 1.15 1.04 10.35
N LEU A 105 1.57 1.38 11.57
CA LEU A 105 2.91 1.05 12.05
C LEU A 105 3.12 -0.46 12.26
N VAL A 106 2.08 -1.19 12.66
CA VAL A 106 2.19 -2.64 12.90
C VAL A 106 1.73 -3.43 11.69
N HIS A 107 0.46 -3.28 11.30
CA HIS A 107 -0.09 -4.10 10.21
C HIS A 107 0.46 -3.68 8.85
N GLY A 108 0.62 -2.38 8.58
CA GLY A 108 1.24 -1.89 7.35
C GLY A 108 2.68 -2.38 7.19
N HIS A 109 3.51 -2.27 8.25
CA HIS A 109 4.89 -2.75 8.23
C HIS A 109 4.99 -4.26 7.97
N TRP A 110 4.24 -5.07 8.73
CA TRP A 110 4.23 -6.51 8.55
C TRP A 110 3.75 -6.92 7.17
N CYS A 111 2.65 -6.36 6.67
CA CYS A 111 2.13 -6.68 5.34
C CYS A 111 3.13 -6.31 4.24
N TYR A 112 3.80 -5.16 4.34
CA TYR A 112 4.83 -4.75 3.39
C TYR A 112 6.02 -5.72 3.40
N SER A 113 6.60 -6.01 4.57
CA SER A 113 7.75 -6.91 4.72
C SER A 113 7.44 -8.34 4.24
N ARG A 114 6.27 -8.87 4.63
CA ARG A 114 5.78 -10.18 4.19
C ARG A 114 5.63 -10.27 2.68
N LEU A 115 4.97 -9.29 2.07
CA LEU A 115 4.74 -9.29 0.62
C LEU A 115 6.06 -9.17 -0.14
N ALA A 116 6.96 -8.29 0.29
CA ALA A 116 8.28 -8.13 -0.31
C ALA A 116 9.08 -9.45 -0.27
N ASN A 117 9.17 -10.08 0.90
CA ASN A 117 9.88 -11.35 1.07
C ASN A 117 9.21 -12.49 0.30
N MET A 118 7.88 -12.56 0.29
CA MET A 118 7.13 -13.56 -0.47
C MET A 118 7.40 -13.45 -1.97
N VAL A 119 7.39 -12.24 -2.53
CA VAL A 119 7.67 -12.00 -3.96
C VAL A 119 9.12 -12.38 -4.30
N LEU A 120 10.10 -11.93 -3.51
CA LEU A 120 11.51 -12.25 -3.73
C LEU A 120 11.76 -13.76 -3.68
N TYR A 121 11.21 -14.43 -2.68
CA TYR A 121 11.36 -15.86 -2.53
C TYR A 121 10.60 -16.64 -3.62
N PHE A 122 9.46 -16.13 -4.12
CA PHE A 122 8.76 -16.70 -5.27
C PHE A 122 9.61 -16.68 -6.54
N PHE A 123 10.27 -15.55 -6.85
CA PHE A 123 11.18 -15.48 -7.99
C PHE A 123 12.40 -16.37 -7.80
N TYR A 124 13.03 -16.32 -6.63
CA TYR A 124 14.22 -17.12 -6.32
C TYR A 124 13.97 -18.61 -6.55
N LYS A 125 12.88 -19.17 -5.98
CA LYS A 125 12.59 -20.61 -6.12
C LYS A 125 12.39 -21.03 -7.59
N ASN A 126 11.69 -20.21 -8.37
CA ASN A 126 11.30 -20.55 -9.73
C ASN A 126 12.51 -20.43 -10.65
N ALA A 127 13.29 -19.34 -10.50
CA ALA A 127 14.52 -19.14 -11.24
C ALA A 127 15.50 -20.29 -10.97
N MET A 128 15.64 -20.73 -9.72
CA MET A 128 16.54 -21.83 -9.39
C MET A 128 16.12 -23.16 -9.98
N PHE A 129 14.81 -23.44 -9.95
CA PHE A 129 14.27 -24.65 -10.55
C PHE A 129 14.46 -24.69 -12.07
N VAL A 130 14.15 -23.57 -12.75
CA VAL A 130 14.35 -23.45 -14.20
C VAL A 130 15.84 -23.50 -14.56
N ALA A 131 16.71 -22.86 -13.78
CA ALA A 131 18.16 -22.89 -14.01
C ALA A 131 18.73 -24.31 -13.93
N LEU A 132 18.22 -25.15 -13.03
CA LEU A 132 18.61 -26.55 -12.94
C LEU A 132 18.22 -27.33 -14.20
N LEU A 133 16.98 -27.15 -14.70
CA LEU A 133 16.55 -27.77 -15.95
C LEU A 133 17.34 -27.25 -17.16
N PHE A 134 17.67 -25.97 -17.17
CA PHE A 134 18.49 -25.34 -18.20
C PHE A 134 19.90 -25.95 -18.23
N TRP A 135 20.56 -26.11 -17.07
CA TRP A 135 21.88 -26.73 -17.02
C TRP A 135 21.87 -28.19 -17.45
N TYR A 136 20.81 -28.94 -17.15
CA TYR A 136 20.65 -30.30 -17.64
C TYR A 136 20.65 -30.38 -19.17
N GLN A 137 20.09 -29.38 -19.86
CA GLN A 137 20.06 -29.38 -21.33
C GLN A 137 21.44 -29.39 -21.97
N PHE A 138 22.47 -28.86 -21.32
CA PHE A 138 23.84 -28.93 -21.85
C PHE A 138 24.36 -30.37 -21.91
N TYR A 139 23.99 -31.21 -20.93
CA TYR A 139 24.36 -32.62 -20.93
C TYR A 139 23.60 -33.44 -21.98
N CYS A 140 22.38 -33.03 -22.31
CA CYS A 140 21.53 -33.70 -23.29
C CYS A 140 21.61 -33.10 -24.71
N GLY A 141 22.51 -32.14 -24.94
CA GLY A 141 22.66 -31.48 -26.24
C GLY A 141 21.41 -30.68 -26.68
N PHE A 142 20.67 -30.11 -25.72
CA PHE A 142 19.43 -29.37 -25.95
C PHE A 142 18.30 -30.18 -26.61
N SER A 143 18.25 -31.49 -26.38
CA SER A 143 17.20 -32.37 -26.89
C SER A 143 15.79 -32.08 -26.34
N GLY A 144 15.68 -31.28 -25.26
CA GLY A 144 14.42 -30.98 -24.59
C GLY A 144 13.96 -32.07 -23.60
N SER A 145 14.78 -33.09 -23.36
CA SER A 145 14.51 -34.08 -22.32
C SER A 145 14.57 -33.45 -20.92
N SER A 146 13.61 -33.78 -20.05
CA SER A 146 13.61 -33.34 -18.65
C SER A 146 14.27 -34.38 -17.76
N MET A 147 15.10 -33.93 -16.80
CA MET A 147 15.63 -34.78 -15.73
C MET A 147 14.57 -35.11 -14.67
N VAL A 148 13.54 -34.26 -14.56
CA VAL A 148 12.51 -34.33 -13.53
C VAL A 148 11.20 -34.82 -14.15
N ASP A 149 10.54 -35.77 -13.48
CA ASP A 149 9.26 -36.32 -13.89
C ASP A 149 8.15 -35.24 -13.90
N GLN A 150 7.17 -35.41 -14.81
CA GLN A 150 6.11 -34.43 -15.04
C GLN A 150 5.26 -34.14 -13.79
N TRP A 151 5.00 -35.13 -12.94
CA TRP A 151 4.27 -34.91 -11.69
C TRP A 151 5.07 -34.04 -10.73
N TYR A 152 6.39 -34.22 -10.66
CA TYR A 152 7.25 -33.40 -9.82
C TYR A 152 7.37 -31.96 -10.32
N LEU A 153 7.37 -31.74 -11.64
CA LEU A 153 7.29 -30.38 -12.21
C LEU A 153 6.04 -29.63 -11.74
N ILE A 154 4.90 -30.33 -11.66
CA ILE A 154 3.63 -29.78 -11.20
C ILE A 154 3.63 -29.57 -9.67
N PHE A 155 3.99 -30.62 -8.90
CA PHE A 155 3.94 -30.57 -7.43
C PHE A 155 4.97 -29.64 -6.81
N PHE A 156 6.11 -29.41 -7.47
CA PHE A 156 7.14 -28.50 -6.97
C PHE A 156 6.57 -27.10 -6.73
N ASN A 157 5.86 -26.54 -7.71
CA ASN A 157 5.25 -25.22 -7.57
C ASN A 157 3.94 -25.22 -6.78
N LEU A 158 3.14 -26.29 -6.91
CA LEU A 158 1.81 -26.34 -6.33
C LEU A 158 1.79 -26.65 -4.83
N LEU A 159 2.66 -27.54 -4.36
CA LEU A 159 2.58 -28.11 -3.01
C LEU A 159 3.87 -27.90 -2.21
N PHE A 160 5.00 -28.32 -2.76
CA PHE A 160 6.24 -28.38 -1.98
C PHE A 160 6.84 -27.00 -1.68
N SER A 161 6.70 -26.06 -2.61
CA SER A 161 7.32 -24.73 -2.47
C SER A 161 6.34 -23.60 -2.19
N SER A 162 5.03 -23.80 -2.38
CA SER A 162 3.98 -22.80 -2.12
C SER A 162 3.56 -22.77 -0.65
N LEU A 163 3.49 -23.92 0.03
CA LEU A 163 3.06 -24.00 1.42
C LEU A 163 4.02 -23.29 2.37
N PRO A 164 5.36 -23.51 2.33
CA PRO A 164 6.29 -22.76 3.15
C PRO A 164 6.23 -21.25 2.89
N GLN A 165 6.06 -20.85 1.62
CA GLN A 165 5.91 -19.44 1.21
C GLN A 165 4.68 -18.78 1.81
N LEU A 166 3.56 -19.49 1.83
CA LEU A 166 2.32 -18.98 2.37
C LEU A 166 2.43 -18.85 3.90
N ILE A 167 3.04 -19.83 4.56
CA ILE A 167 3.29 -19.79 6.01
C ILE A 167 4.14 -18.56 6.36
N THR A 168 5.27 -18.37 5.69
CA THR A 168 6.13 -17.20 5.93
C THR A 168 5.44 -15.90 5.52
N GLY A 169 4.75 -15.87 4.39
CA GLY A 169 4.04 -14.69 3.89
C GLY A 169 2.86 -14.25 4.76
N VAL A 170 2.29 -15.13 5.59
CA VAL A 170 1.14 -14.80 6.45
C VAL A 170 1.54 -14.62 7.91
N LEU A 171 2.42 -15.47 8.42
CA LEU A 171 2.69 -15.56 9.86
C LEU A 171 3.96 -14.84 10.29
N ASP A 172 4.88 -14.56 9.35
CA ASP A 172 6.17 -13.98 9.70
C ASP A 172 6.04 -12.58 10.33
N LYS A 173 6.87 -12.31 11.31
CA LYS A 173 6.90 -11.03 12.05
C LYS A 173 8.35 -10.70 12.29
N ASP A 174 8.90 -9.87 11.42
CA ASP A 174 10.28 -9.40 11.47
C ASP A 174 10.58 -8.61 12.76
N VAL A 175 9.64 -7.78 13.20
CA VAL A 175 9.75 -6.97 14.42
C VAL A 175 8.48 -7.10 15.28
N PRO A 176 8.58 -7.24 16.61
CA PRO A 176 7.43 -7.24 17.51
C PRO A 176 6.60 -5.95 17.44
N ALA A 177 5.30 -6.04 17.71
CA ALA A 177 4.37 -4.92 17.59
C ALA A 177 4.72 -3.77 18.54
N GLU A 178 5.21 -4.09 19.74
CA GLU A 178 5.58 -3.13 20.78
C GLU A 178 6.74 -2.24 20.31
N VAL A 179 7.70 -2.83 19.60
CA VAL A 179 8.87 -2.13 19.07
C VAL A 179 8.48 -1.24 17.88
N LEU A 180 7.59 -1.72 17.00
CA LEU A 180 7.10 -0.93 15.86
C LEU A 180 6.33 0.33 16.31
N ILE A 181 5.59 0.24 17.41
CA ILE A 181 4.92 1.40 18.01
C ILE A 181 5.93 2.32 18.73
N ALA A 182 6.87 1.75 19.49
CA ALA A 182 7.87 2.52 20.22
C ALA A 182 8.87 3.25 19.30
N VAL A 183 9.15 2.69 18.12
CA VAL A 183 10.11 3.22 17.14
C VAL A 183 9.44 3.40 15.76
N PRO A 184 8.60 4.44 15.56
CA PRO A 184 7.91 4.68 14.30
C PRO A 184 8.84 4.94 13.10
N GLN A 185 10.12 5.22 13.36
CA GLN A 185 11.13 5.44 12.34
C GLN A 185 11.37 4.21 11.46
N LEU A 186 11.08 3.00 11.96
CA LEU A 186 11.20 1.75 11.19
C LEU A 186 10.23 1.72 10.00
N TYR A 187 9.12 2.47 10.06
CA TYR A 187 8.16 2.58 8.96
C TYR A 187 8.71 3.32 7.73
N LYS A 188 9.78 4.12 7.89
CA LYS A 188 10.38 4.86 6.77
C LYS A 188 10.93 3.97 5.68
N SER A 189 11.30 2.73 5.99
CA SER A 189 11.80 1.77 5.00
C SER A 189 10.76 1.42 3.93
N GLY A 190 9.47 1.62 4.21
CA GLY A 190 8.36 1.39 3.27
C GLY A 190 7.75 2.66 2.67
N GLN A 191 8.29 3.85 2.94
CA GLN A 191 7.83 5.14 2.39
C GLN A 191 8.68 5.58 1.20
#